data_AF-A0A175YEH1-F1
#
_entry.id   AF-A0A175YEH1-F1
#
_cell.length_a   1.000
_cell.length_b   1.000
_cell.length_c   1.000
_cell.angle_alpha   90.00
_cell.angle_beta   90.00
_cell.angle_gamma   90.00
#
_symmetry.space_group_name_H-M   'P 1'
#
loop_
_entity.id
_entity.type
_entity.pdbx_description
1 polymer ?
#
loop_
_entity_poly.entity_id
_entity_poly.type
_entity_poly.pdbx_seq_one_letter_code
_entity_poly.pdbx_strand_id
1 'polypeptide(L)'
;MESLISEFNYLSDQSLNNKNFDPSTIEHLMHLFELESYKAWASLDQTFSEELQDSETSLVEAEEYLESAMDRAMREFEIFEEEMEREGEREFRGLVEVAEKARRVGRSMEKAANFASKKYVEAALNAAGNSMRSAVKAVTNAKKVHPS
;
A
#
# COMPACT_ATOMS: atom_id res chain seq x y z
N MET A 1 36.98 45.76 -8.93
CA MET A 1 36.54 46.04 -10.32
C MET A 1 35.94 47.44 -10.55
N GLU A 2 34.87 47.86 -9.86
CA GLU A 2 34.24 49.19 -10.07
C GLU A 2 35.21 50.39 -9.98
N SER A 3 36.14 50.36 -9.02
CA SER A 3 37.18 51.39 -8.88
C SER A 3 38.07 51.48 -10.12
N LEU A 4 38.40 50.35 -10.74
CA LEU A 4 39.24 50.30 -11.95
C LEU A 4 38.48 50.86 -13.16
N ILE A 5 37.17 50.62 -13.25
CA ILE A 5 36.30 51.17 -14.31
C ILE A 5 36.21 52.69 -14.18
N SER A 6 36.03 53.20 -12.97
CA SER A 6 36.04 54.64 -12.69
C SER A 6 37.37 55.30 -13.09
N GLU A 7 38.48 54.67 -12.74
CA GLU A 7 39.82 55.15 -13.08
C GLU A 7 40.11 55.08 -14.58
N PHE A 8 39.60 54.05 -15.27
CA PHE A 8 39.70 53.94 -16.73
C PHE A 8 38.95 55.07 -17.44
N ASN A 9 37.74 55.39 -16.98
CA ASN A 9 36.95 56.49 -17.52
C ASN A 9 37.66 57.83 -17.31
N TYR A 10 38.25 58.04 -16.13
CA TYR A 10 39.03 59.24 -15.83
C TYR A 10 40.27 59.38 -16.73
N LEU A 11 41.08 58.32 -16.85
CA LEU A 11 42.28 58.34 -17.70
C LEU A 11 41.94 58.49 -19.19
N SER A 12 40.82 57.90 -19.64
CA SER A 12 40.32 58.05 -21.00
C SER A 12 39.95 59.51 -21.31
N ASP A 13 39.26 60.18 -20.39
CA ASP A 13 38.91 61.61 -20.54
C ASP A 13 40.17 62.52 -20.50
N GLN A 14 41.13 62.20 -19.64
CA GLN A 14 42.43 62.90 -19.60
C GLN A 14 43.22 62.74 -20.91
N SER A 15 43.20 61.55 -21.53
CA SER A 15 43.91 61.29 -22.79
C SER A 15 43.42 62.15 -23.96
N LEU A 16 42.14 62.56 -23.94
CA LEU A 16 41.54 63.42 -24.95
C LEU A 16 41.84 64.90 -24.72
N ASN A 17 41.92 65.31 -23.46
CA ASN A 17 41.97 66.72 -23.07
C ASN A 17 43.37 67.23 -22.71
N ASN A 18 44.34 66.33 -22.41
CA ASN A 18 45.69 66.70 -21.99
C ASN A 18 46.76 66.28 -23.02
N LYS A 19 47.45 67.26 -23.63
CA LYS A 19 48.51 67.01 -24.63
C LYS A 19 49.79 66.39 -24.06
N ASN A 20 50.01 66.46 -22.75
CA ASN A 20 51.16 65.86 -22.07
C ASN A 20 50.78 64.55 -21.34
N PHE A 21 49.66 63.94 -21.74
CA PHE A 21 49.22 62.68 -21.17
C PHE A 21 50.26 61.57 -21.39
N ASP A 22 50.48 60.75 -20.36
CA ASP A 22 51.38 59.60 -20.41
C ASP A 22 50.57 58.30 -20.67
N PRO A 23 50.67 57.71 -21.87
CA PRO A 23 49.93 56.50 -22.22
C PRO A 23 50.25 55.29 -21.35
N SER A 24 51.43 55.25 -20.70
CA SER A 24 51.83 54.12 -19.84
C SER A 24 50.90 53.93 -18.64
N THR A 25 50.20 54.98 -18.22
CA THR A 25 49.22 54.93 -17.13
C THR A 25 48.00 54.07 -17.48
N ILE A 26 47.56 54.07 -18.74
CA ILE A 26 46.46 53.21 -19.21
C ILE A 26 46.93 51.76 -19.28
N GLU A 27 48.15 51.51 -19.77
CA GLU A 27 48.73 50.16 -19.83
C GLU A 27 48.86 49.55 -18.43
N HIS A 28 49.34 50.34 -17.45
CA HIS A 28 49.38 49.91 -16.06
C HIS A 28 48.00 49.56 -15.51
N LEU A 29 46.98 50.40 -15.80
CA LEU A 29 45.61 50.13 -15.39
C LEU A 29 45.04 48.86 -16.06
N MET A 30 45.37 48.59 -17.32
CA MET A 30 44.97 47.36 -18.01
C MET A 30 45.56 46.11 -17.36
N HIS A 31 46.81 46.15 -16.90
CA HIS A 31 47.38 45.06 -16.10
C HIS A 31 46.66 44.84 -14.77
N LEU A 32 46.23 45.92 -14.09
CA LEU A 32 45.42 45.79 -12.88
C LEU A 32 44.05 45.17 -13.17
N PHE A 33 43.43 45.50 -14.30
CA PHE A 33 42.19 44.88 -14.76
C PHE A 33 42.35 43.38 -15.01
N GLU A 34 43.42 42.99 -15.70
CA GLU A 34 43.74 41.60 -15.97
C GLU A 34 43.88 40.80 -14.67
N LEU A 35 44.69 41.31 -13.74
CA LEU A 35 44.92 40.67 -12.43
C LEU A 35 43.63 40.54 -11.61
N GLU A 36 42.85 41.62 -11.52
CA GLU A 36 41.59 41.63 -10.78
C GLU A 36 40.57 40.67 -11.43
N SER A 37 40.53 40.60 -12.76
CA SER A 37 39.64 39.69 -13.49
C SER A 37 40.01 38.24 -13.26
N TYR A 38 41.30 37.88 -13.31
CA TYR A 38 41.75 36.52 -12.99
C TYR A 38 41.45 36.15 -11.54
N LYS A 39 41.66 37.08 -10.61
CA LYS A 39 41.34 36.85 -9.20
C LYS A 39 39.83 36.62 -9.01
N ALA A 40 38.99 37.43 -9.63
CA ALA A 40 37.54 37.28 -9.56
C ALA A 40 37.10 35.94 -10.16
N TRP A 41 37.66 35.55 -11.31
CA TRP A 41 37.40 34.24 -11.92
C TRP A 41 37.83 33.08 -11.03
N ALA A 42 39.04 33.12 -10.48
CA ALA A 42 39.53 32.06 -9.60
C ALA A 42 38.69 31.93 -8.32
N SER A 43 38.26 33.05 -7.73
CA SER A 43 37.34 33.03 -6.58
C SER A 43 35.98 32.45 -6.96
N LEU A 44 35.43 32.82 -8.12
CA LEU A 44 34.15 32.30 -8.59
C LEU A 44 34.20 30.79 -8.86
N ASP A 45 35.26 30.32 -9.53
CA ASP A 45 35.47 28.90 -9.84
C ASP A 45 35.60 28.07 -8.55
N GLN A 46 36.33 28.61 -7.56
CA GLN A 46 36.41 27.99 -6.24
C GLN A 46 35.03 27.89 -5.57
N THR A 47 34.25 28.98 -5.53
CA THR A 47 32.92 28.95 -4.92
C THR A 47 31.97 27.97 -5.61
N PHE A 48 32.04 27.88 -6.95
CA PHE A 48 31.24 26.90 -7.69
C PHE A 48 31.68 25.47 -7.39
N SER A 49 32.99 25.22 -7.27
CA SER A 49 33.49 23.90 -6.91
C SER A 49 33.05 23.46 -5.51
N GLU A 50 33.06 24.38 -4.54
CA GLU A 50 32.59 24.13 -3.18
C GLU A 50 31.07 23.88 -3.17
N GLU A 51 30.28 24.73 -3.84
CA GLU A 51 28.82 24.56 -3.94
C GLU A 51 28.42 23.26 -4.66
N LEU A 52 29.16 22.88 -5.71
CA LEU A 52 28.95 21.62 -6.41
C LEU A 52 29.21 20.43 -5.48
N GLN A 53 30.33 20.45 -4.75
CA GLN A 53 30.68 19.38 -3.82
C GLN A 53 29.66 19.23 -2.68
N ASP A 54 29.19 20.35 -2.13
CA ASP A 54 28.15 20.35 -1.10
C ASP A 54 26.83 19.81 -1.66
N SER A 55 26.47 20.22 -2.89
CA SER A 55 25.27 19.72 -3.57
C SER A 55 25.36 18.22 -3.87
N GLU A 56 26.50 17.72 -4.33
CA GLU A 56 26.71 16.29 -4.59
C GLU A 56 26.62 15.49 -3.29
N THR A 57 27.24 15.97 -2.21
CA THR A 57 27.18 15.32 -0.91
C THR A 57 25.74 15.25 -0.39
N SER A 58 25.00 16.36 -0.47
CA SER A 58 23.60 16.39 -0.06
C SER A 58 22.72 15.45 -0.91
N LEU A 59 23.03 15.28 -2.20
CA LEU A 59 22.30 14.37 -3.08
C LEU A 59 22.56 12.92 -2.67
N VAL A 60 23.83 12.55 -2.44
CA VAL A 60 24.21 11.21 -1.97
C VAL A 60 23.54 10.89 -0.63
N GLU A 61 23.59 11.80 0.34
CA GLU A 61 22.91 11.60 1.64
C GLU A 61 21.39 11.41 1.48
N ALA A 62 20.76 12.16 0.57
CA ALA A 62 19.34 12.02 0.29
C ALA A 62 19.03 10.68 -0.37
N GLU A 63 19.86 10.21 -1.30
CA GLU A 63 19.74 8.90 -1.95
C GLU A 63 19.89 7.75 -0.94
N GLU A 64 20.93 7.79 -0.09
CA GLU A 64 21.15 6.78 0.95
C GLU A 64 19.96 6.71 1.93
N TYR A 65 19.41 7.86 2.31
CA TYR A 65 18.22 7.92 3.15
C TYR A 65 17.00 7.29 2.45
N LEU A 66 16.78 7.62 1.18
CA LEU A 66 15.67 7.11 0.39
C LEU A 66 15.77 5.60 0.19
N GLU A 67 16.96 5.10 -0.11
CA GLU A 67 17.25 3.67 -0.22
C GLU A 67 16.96 2.98 1.11
N SER A 68 17.46 3.50 2.24
CA SER A 68 17.19 2.92 3.56
C SER A 68 15.70 2.90 3.91
N ALA A 69 14.97 3.97 3.58
CA ALA A 69 13.53 4.06 3.82
C ALA A 69 12.75 3.05 2.96
N MET A 70 13.09 2.93 1.68
CA MET A 70 12.50 1.97 0.77
C MET A 70 12.76 0.54 1.22
N ASP A 71 13.99 0.24 1.63
CA ASP A 71 14.40 -1.06 2.15
C ASP A 71 13.60 -1.47 3.40
N ARG A 72 13.37 -0.53 4.31
CA ARG A 72 12.54 -0.77 5.50
C ARG A 72 11.09 -1.03 5.10
N ALA A 73 10.53 -0.20 4.23
CA ALA A 73 9.17 -0.37 3.75
C ALA A 73 8.98 -1.73 3.07
N MET A 74 9.91 -2.15 2.21
CA MET A 74 9.84 -3.45 1.53
C MET A 74 9.89 -4.62 2.51
N ARG A 75 10.74 -4.56 3.54
CA ARG A 75 10.77 -5.58 4.60
C ARG A 75 9.48 -5.61 5.42
N GLU A 76 8.91 -4.45 5.72
CA GLU A 76 7.62 -4.36 6.41
C GLU A 76 6.48 -4.93 5.56
N PHE A 77 6.48 -4.68 4.25
CA PHE A 77 5.51 -5.26 3.32
C PHE A 77 5.62 -6.78 3.24
N GLU A 78 6.83 -7.33 3.19
CA GLU A 78 7.05 -8.79 3.19
C GLU A 78 6.46 -9.43 4.46
N ILE A 79 6.77 -8.87 5.63
CA ILE A 79 6.22 -9.34 6.91
C ILE A 79 4.69 -9.23 6.93
N PHE A 80 4.14 -8.12 6.41
CA PHE A 80 2.71 -7.92 6.34
C PHE A 80 2.02 -8.96 5.44
N GLU A 81 2.60 -9.27 4.27
CA GLU A 81 2.06 -10.30 3.37
C GLU A 81 2.08 -11.69 4.01
N GLU A 82 3.19 -12.07 4.64
CA GLU A 82 3.31 -13.34 5.36
C GLU A 82 2.27 -13.46 6.50
N GLU A 83 2.10 -12.38 7.28
CA GLU A 83 1.12 -12.37 8.37
C GLU A 83 -0.32 -12.43 7.85
N MET A 84 -0.62 -11.70 6.78
CA MET A 84 -1.92 -11.72 6.12
C MET A 84 -2.25 -13.12 5.57
N GLU A 85 -1.30 -13.79 4.90
CA GLU A 85 -1.50 -15.15 4.39
C GLU A 85 -1.75 -16.13 5.54
N ARG A 86 -0.91 -16.09 6.59
CA ARG A 86 -1.04 -16.94 7.78
C ARG A 86 -2.38 -16.75 8.49
N GLU A 87 -2.87 -15.51 8.59
CA GLU A 87 -4.17 -15.21 9.17
C GLU A 87 -5.31 -15.68 8.26
N GLY A 88 -5.24 -15.41 6.96
CA GLY A 88 -6.21 -15.88 5.97
C GLY A 88 -6.36 -17.40 5.99
N GLU A 89 -5.26 -18.14 6.05
CA GLU A 89 -5.31 -19.60 6.19
C GLU A 89 -5.97 -20.04 7.50
N ARG A 90 -5.69 -19.34 8.61
CA ARG A 90 -6.26 -19.66 9.92
C ARG A 90 -7.77 -19.46 9.90
N GLU A 91 -8.24 -18.34 9.37
CA GLU A 91 -9.66 -18.05 9.22
C GLU A 91 -10.34 -19.05 8.29
N PHE A 92 -9.71 -19.36 7.15
CA PHE A 92 -10.24 -20.35 6.20
C PHE A 92 -10.39 -21.74 6.85
N ARG A 93 -9.37 -22.22 7.56
CA ARG A 93 -9.44 -23.48 8.30
C ARG A 93 -10.56 -23.48 9.34
N GLY A 94 -10.72 -22.37 10.08
CA GLY A 94 -11.82 -22.21 11.02
C GLY A 94 -13.20 -22.29 10.35
N LEU A 95 -13.36 -21.64 9.20
CA LEU A 95 -14.61 -21.67 8.44
C LEU A 95 -14.94 -23.08 7.93
N VAL A 96 -13.93 -23.80 7.42
CA VAL A 96 -14.09 -25.21 7.00
C VAL A 96 -14.54 -26.08 8.17
N GLU A 97 -13.92 -25.93 9.35
CA GLU A 97 -14.29 -26.70 10.53
C GLU A 97 -15.74 -26.43 10.97
N VAL A 98 -16.15 -25.15 10.99
CA VAL A 98 -17.54 -24.76 11.30
C VAL A 98 -18.52 -25.35 10.27
N ALA A 99 -18.19 -25.28 8.98
CA ALA A 99 -19.01 -25.83 7.92
C ALA A 99 -19.15 -27.36 8.03
N GLU A 100 -18.06 -28.06 8.37
CA GLU A 100 -18.10 -29.50 8.61
C GLU A 100 -18.97 -29.87 9.82
N LYS A 101 -18.84 -29.14 10.93
CA LYS A 101 -19.68 -29.33 12.12
C LYS A 101 -21.15 -29.14 11.77
N ALA A 102 -21.49 -28.05 11.08
CA ALA A 102 -22.84 -27.78 10.60
C ALA A 102 -23.37 -28.91 9.69
N ARG A 103 -22.54 -29.41 8.76
CA ARG A 103 -22.90 -30.54 7.88
C ARG A 103 -23.15 -31.83 8.66
N ARG A 104 -22.34 -32.14 9.68
CA ARG A 104 -22.55 -33.32 10.54
C ARG A 104 -23.87 -33.21 11.33
N VAL A 105 -24.14 -32.03 11.90
CA VAL A 105 -25.40 -31.75 12.61
C VAL A 105 -26.60 -31.85 11.68
N GLY A 106 -26.51 -31.27 10.48
CA GLY A 106 -27.58 -31.38 9.47
C GLY A 106 -27.90 -32.84 9.12
N ARG A 107 -26.87 -33.68 8.91
CA ARG A 107 -27.05 -35.12 8.64
C ARG A 107 -27.65 -35.89 9.82
N SER A 108 -27.30 -35.55 11.06
CA SER A 108 -27.88 -36.23 12.24
C SER A 108 -29.34 -35.84 12.43
N MET A 109 -29.67 -34.57 12.25
CA MET A 109 -31.04 -34.07 12.27
C MET A 109 -31.89 -34.72 11.17
N GLU A 110 -31.37 -34.82 9.95
CA GLU A 110 -32.04 -35.50 8.83
C GLU A 110 -32.37 -36.96 9.17
N LYS A 111 -31.41 -37.70 9.74
CA LYS A 111 -31.64 -39.08 10.18
C LYS A 111 -32.72 -39.18 11.26
N ALA A 112 -32.68 -38.30 12.26
CA ALA A 112 -33.65 -38.26 13.35
C ALA A 112 -35.07 -37.93 12.83
N ALA A 113 -35.18 -36.93 11.95
CA ALA A 113 -36.43 -36.56 11.31
C ALA A 113 -36.99 -37.70 10.45
N ASN A 114 -36.15 -38.37 9.67
CA ASN A 114 -36.55 -39.53 8.88
C ASN A 114 -37.04 -40.70 9.75
N PHE A 115 -36.37 -40.97 10.88
CA PHE A 115 -36.81 -42.00 11.82
C PHE A 115 -38.17 -41.66 12.45
N ALA A 116 -38.33 -40.42 12.94
CA ALA A 116 -39.58 -39.94 13.53
C ALA A 116 -40.73 -39.98 12.51
N SER A 117 -40.47 -39.53 11.27
CA SER A 117 -41.43 -39.58 10.17
C SER A 117 -41.88 -41.01 9.87
N LYS A 118 -40.95 -41.97 9.75
CA LYS A 118 -41.29 -43.39 9.57
C LYS A 118 -42.15 -43.93 10.71
N LYS A 119 -41.82 -43.61 11.96
CA LYS A 119 -42.60 -44.01 13.14
C LYS A 119 -44.01 -43.43 13.13
N TYR A 120 -44.14 -42.17 12.73
CA TYR A 120 -45.45 -41.52 12.58
C TYR A 120 -46.29 -42.20 11.50
N VAL A 121 -45.71 -42.48 10.33
CA VAL A 121 -46.37 -43.18 9.23
C VAL A 121 -46.78 -44.60 9.66
N GLU A 122 -45.90 -45.35 10.33
CA GLU A 122 -46.22 -46.68 10.89
C GLU A 122 -47.41 -46.61 11.87
N ALA A 123 -47.42 -45.64 12.78
CA ALA A 123 -48.51 -45.46 13.73
C ALA A 123 -49.83 -45.13 13.03
N ALA A 124 -49.80 -44.23 12.04
CA ALA A 124 -50.96 -43.88 11.23
C ALA A 124 -51.51 -45.08 10.44
N LEU A 125 -50.64 -45.88 9.82
CA LEU A 125 -51.02 -47.10 9.11
C LEU A 125 -51.62 -48.15 10.04
N ASN A 126 -51.02 -48.36 11.21
CA ASN A 126 -51.54 -49.27 12.23
C ASN A 126 -52.91 -48.82 12.75
N ALA A 127 -53.08 -47.53 13.03
CA ALA A 127 -54.35 -46.95 13.43
C ALA A 127 -55.42 -47.13 12.34
N ALA A 128 -55.11 -46.82 11.09
CA ALA A 128 -56.00 -47.03 9.95
C ALA A 128 -56.39 -48.51 9.79
N GLY A 129 -55.43 -49.43 9.89
CA GLY A 129 -55.67 -50.87 9.83
C GLY A 129 -56.56 -51.37 10.97
N ASN A 130 -56.38 -50.86 12.19
CA ASN A 130 -57.23 -51.18 13.33
C ASN A 130 -58.64 -50.62 13.16
N SER A 131 -58.78 -49.38 12.68
CA SER A 131 -60.06 -48.78 12.35
C SER A 131 -60.81 -49.59 11.28
N MET A 132 -60.13 -50.00 10.20
CA MET A 132 -60.72 -50.86 9.17
C MET A 132 -61.16 -52.22 9.73
N ARG A 133 -60.31 -52.88 10.53
CA ARG A 133 -60.67 -54.15 11.18
C ARG A 133 -61.88 -54.00 12.10
N SER A 134 -61.94 -52.90 12.85
CA SER A 134 -63.08 -52.59 13.73
C SER A 134 -64.36 -52.34 12.92
N ALA A 135 -64.27 -51.57 11.83
CA ALA A 135 -65.40 -51.32 10.93
C ALA A 135 -65.90 -52.63 10.28
N VAL A 136 -65.01 -53.50 9.81
CA VAL A 136 -65.39 -54.82 9.27
C VAL A 136 -66.07 -55.67 10.34
N LYS A 137 -65.52 -55.73 11.57
CA LYS A 137 -66.16 -56.45 12.68
C LYS A 137 -67.55 -55.91 12.99
N ALA A 138 -67.72 -54.59 13.01
CA ALA A 138 -69.01 -53.94 13.21
C ALA A 138 -70.01 -54.32 12.11
N VAL A 139 -69.59 -54.32 10.84
CA VAL A 139 -70.41 -54.75 9.69
C VAL A 139 -70.76 -56.24 9.77
N THR A 140 -69.83 -57.11 10.18
CA THR A 140 -70.10 -58.55 10.32
C THR A 140 -70.99 -58.87 11.53
N ASN A 141 -70.87 -58.12 12.63
CA ASN A 141 -71.72 -58.28 13.81
C ASN A 141 -73.11 -57.66 13.62
N ALA A 142 -73.25 -56.62 12.78
CA ALA A 142 -74.54 -56.08 12.38
C ALA A 142 -75.41 -57.11 11.62
N LYS A 143 -74.82 -58.15 11.02
CA LYS A 143 -75.55 -59.29 10.43
C LYS A 143 -76.06 -60.31 11.47
N LYS A 144 -75.63 -60.22 12.74
CA LYS A 144 -76.08 -61.07 13.86
C LYS A 144 -76.93 -60.26 14.86
N VAL A 145 -78.00 -59.65 14.38
CA VAL A 145 -79.06 -59.13 15.27
C VAL A 145 -80.34 -59.90 14.90
N HIS A 146 -80.76 -60.82 15.76
CA HIS A 146 -82.05 -61.50 15.63
C HIS A 146 -83.17 -60.48 15.93
N PRO A 147 -84.20 -60.34 15.08
CA PRO A 147 -85.40 -59.59 15.46
C PRO A 147 -86.13 -60.37 16.56
N SER A 148 -86.60 -59.63 17.56
CA SER A 148 -87.32 -60.12 18.75
C SER A 148 -88.61 -60.85 18.42
#